data_AF-B4CVU8-F1
#
_entry.id   AF-B4CVU8-F1
#
_cell.length_a   1.000
_cell.length_b   1.000
_cell.length_c   1.000
_cell.angle_alpha   90.00
_cell.angle_beta   90.00
_cell.angle_gamma   90.00
#
_symmetry.space_group_name_H-M   'P 1'
#
loop_
_entity.id
_entity.type
_entity.pdbx_description
1 polymer ?
#
loop_
_entity_poly.entity_id
_entity_poly.type
_entity_poly.pdbx_seq_one_letter_code
_entity_poly.pdbx_strand_id
1 'polypeptide(L)'
;MTIPRKGLWLEWLLVVVIFLASNLNSGLRQKQNTLNGGTAWETPYYKLAQQFVLHQPREGEAPYAFRLGTPWLVSLISRHDSMRAMRAAHLAGFAATTPMAGPYLYSVGGPWLTSFVAPPDLFRGFRIVNITGGAIATLLLILWLRGYVGDWRVRVLLVTLFLIQWDAPPRLVYHSPVHVDAWLFVFILAGLLVLRRYVAHPSAGTLAALSVLAVGGAYFRDATLFVPLSAIAAHRPWVKENGRWKWCRPPWSVCVPFFLGFLAFLSTRHFAHQTDAYSFWQTIYRFLYDKPVLTYVHAWFLAFGPVLFILLFDWKNARDFLLREQWLALFLIAGMGFGFVGGTDTERLQYWSMSCVYVLLGRAIERLRPVLASWALIGFLAIGQILSSRILWTTPDYPTNFPHTFPLLQQFGSNVQLLDLFSFHGYRPKESLSLVEYLIFGAIVLYWMSRRAKRLDPLSTTTL
;
A
#
# COMPACT_ATOMS: atom_id res chain seq x y z
N MET A 1 -27.89 6.84 -6.56
CA MET A 1 -27.43 6.35 -7.88
C MET A 1 -27.78 4.87 -7.99
N THR A 2 -28.79 4.53 -8.78
CA THR A 2 -29.11 3.12 -9.10
C THR A 2 -28.14 2.63 -10.16
N ILE A 3 -27.21 1.75 -9.78
CA ILE A 3 -26.24 1.15 -10.71
C ILE A 3 -27.03 0.18 -11.62
N PRO A 4 -26.96 0.31 -12.96
CA PRO A 4 -27.64 -0.61 -13.85
C PRO A 4 -27.15 -2.06 -13.64
N ARG A 5 -28.06 -2.95 -13.24
CA ARG A 5 -27.75 -4.37 -12.90
C ARG A 5 -27.04 -5.12 -14.03
N LYS A 6 -27.28 -4.76 -15.30
CA LYS A 6 -26.76 -5.48 -16.47
C LYS A 6 -25.22 -5.45 -16.61
N GLY A 7 -24.51 -4.53 -15.94
CA GLY A 7 -23.04 -4.50 -15.96
C GLY A 7 -22.36 -5.24 -14.80
N LEU A 8 -23.14 -5.66 -13.78
CA LEU A 8 -22.58 -6.13 -12.51
C LEU A 8 -21.83 -7.46 -12.66
N TRP A 9 -22.45 -8.43 -13.32
CA TRP A 9 -21.88 -9.77 -13.50
C TRP A 9 -20.63 -9.75 -14.38
N LEU A 10 -20.66 -8.97 -15.47
CA LEU A 10 -19.51 -8.82 -16.36
C LEU A 10 -18.33 -8.16 -15.65
N GLU A 11 -18.58 -7.11 -14.86
CA GLU A 11 -17.54 -6.45 -14.06
C GLU A 11 -16.87 -7.45 -13.09
N TRP A 12 -17.66 -8.21 -12.33
CA TRP A 12 -17.12 -9.21 -11.41
C TRP A 12 -16.35 -10.32 -12.13
N LEU A 13 -16.90 -10.86 -13.22
CA LEU A 13 -16.24 -11.88 -14.01
C LEU A 13 -14.89 -11.41 -14.52
N LEU A 14 -14.82 -10.20 -15.08
CA LEU A 14 -13.56 -9.62 -15.57
C LEU A 14 -12.56 -9.41 -14.45
N VAL A 15 -12.97 -8.89 -13.29
CA VAL A 15 -12.07 -8.74 -12.14
C VAL A 15 -11.49 -10.09 -11.69
N VAL A 16 -12.32 -11.13 -11.61
CA VAL A 16 -11.86 -12.48 -11.25
C VAL A 16 -10.90 -13.04 -12.29
N VAL A 17 -11.24 -12.93 -13.59
CA VAL A 17 -10.37 -13.41 -14.68
C VAL A 17 -9.02 -12.69 -14.66
N ILE A 18 -9.00 -11.37 -14.49
CA ILE A 18 -7.76 -10.58 -14.44
C ILE A 18 -6.93 -10.94 -13.20
N PHE A 19 -7.57 -11.14 -12.04
CA PHE A 19 -6.88 -11.58 -10.83
C PHE A 19 -6.22 -12.95 -11.02
N LEU A 20 -6.95 -13.92 -11.57
CA LEU A 20 -6.43 -15.26 -11.85
C LEU A 20 -5.32 -15.23 -12.90
N ALA A 21 -5.49 -14.46 -13.98
CA ALA A 21 -4.49 -14.31 -15.02
C ALA A 21 -3.20 -13.66 -14.50
N SER A 22 -3.32 -12.61 -13.67
CA SER A 22 -2.16 -11.96 -13.03
C SER A 22 -1.40 -12.95 -12.13
N ASN A 23 -2.11 -13.67 -11.26
CA ASN A 23 -1.51 -14.67 -10.37
C ASN A 23 -0.87 -15.83 -11.14
N LEU A 24 -1.53 -16.34 -12.19
CA LEU A 24 -0.98 -17.42 -13.01
C LEU A 24 0.28 -16.96 -13.75
N ASN A 25 0.24 -15.77 -14.37
CA ASN A 25 1.40 -15.21 -15.05
C ASN A 25 2.58 -15.01 -14.08
N SER A 26 2.32 -14.45 -12.90
CA SER A 26 3.34 -14.30 -11.87
C SER A 26 3.85 -15.64 -11.35
N GLY A 27 2.97 -16.60 -11.04
CA GLY A 27 3.37 -17.92 -10.57
C GLY A 27 4.18 -18.74 -11.57
N LEU A 28 3.94 -18.55 -12.87
CA LEU A 28 4.70 -19.24 -13.93
C LEU A 28 6.05 -18.58 -14.23
N ARG A 29 6.15 -17.26 -14.12
CA ARG A 29 7.34 -16.50 -14.57
C ARG A 29 8.23 -16.03 -13.43
N GLN A 30 7.66 -15.70 -12.27
CA GLN A 30 8.36 -15.08 -11.17
C GLN A 30 9.06 -16.15 -10.32
N LYS A 31 10.39 -16.06 -10.25
CA LYS A 31 11.17 -16.85 -9.29
C LYS A 31 11.09 -16.21 -7.91
N GLN A 32 11.08 -17.06 -6.89
CA GLN A 32 11.29 -16.63 -5.51
C GLN A 32 12.69 -16.03 -5.41
N ASN A 33 12.79 -14.91 -4.71
CA ASN A 33 14.05 -14.27 -4.36
C ASN A 33 14.97 -15.26 -3.61
N THR A 34 16.28 -15.14 -3.73
CA THR A 34 17.24 -16.06 -3.08
C THR A 34 17.91 -15.47 -1.85
N LEU A 35 17.88 -14.14 -1.66
CA LEU A 35 18.42 -13.47 -0.47
C LEU A 35 17.85 -14.09 0.81
N ASN A 36 18.75 -14.41 1.76
CA ASN A 36 18.42 -15.00 3.06
C ASN A 36 17.61 -16.30 2.98
N GLY A 37 17.89 -17.16 1.99
CA GLY A 37 17.12 -18.39 1.79
C GLY A 37 15.69 -18.13 1.27
N GLY A 38 15.50 -16.98 0.61
CA GLY A 38 14.26 -16.55 0.00
C GLY A 38 13.25 -15.87 0.91
N THR A 39 13.68 -15.44 2.09
CA THR A 39 12.93 -14.53 2.96
C THR A 39 13.21 -13.05 2.69
N ALA A 40 14.20 -12.73 1.84
CA ALA A 40 14.60 -11.36 1.54
C ALA A 40 14.89 -10.53 2.80
N TRP A 41 14.46 -9.26 2.85
CA TRP A 41 14.52 -8.40 4.03
C TRP A 41 13.44 -8.74 5.08
N GLU A 42 12.62 -9.76 4.81
CA GLU A 42 11.47 -10.16 5.62
C GLU A 42 11.77 -11.38 6.50
N THR A 43 13.04 -11.78 6.63
CA THR A 43 13.52 -12.85 7.53
C THR A 43 12.91 -12.81 8.93
N PRO A 44 12.73 -11.64 9.58
CA PRO A 44 12.11 -11.59 10.90
C PRO A 44 10.65 -12.08 10.93
N TYR A 45 9.87 -11.89 9.86
CA TYR A 45 8.51 -12.44 9.76
C TYR A 45 8.51 -13.95 9.65
N TYR A 46 9.44 -14.51 8.87
CA TYR A 46 9.59 -15.95 8.75
C TYR A 46 9.98 -16.59 10.09
N LYS A 47 10.99 -16.03 10.77
CA LYS A 47 11.41 -16.47 12.11
C LYS A 47 10.27 -16.39 13.13
N LEU A 48 9.47 -15.32 13.10
CA LEU A 48 8.31 -15.19 13.97
C LEU A 48 7.25 -16.27 13.71
N ALA A 49 6.96 -16.58 12.44
CA ALA A 49 6.06 -17.69 12.09
C ALA A 49 6.61 -19.04 12.58
N GLN A 50 7.93 -19.26 12.45
CA GLN A 50 8.60 -20.46 12.96
C GLN A 50 8.49 -20.57 14.49
N GLN A 51 8.70 -19.47 15.22
CA GLN A 51 8.52 -19.43 16.67
C GLN A 51 7.07 -19.72 17.08
N PHE A 52 6.06 -19.36 16.25
CA PHE A 52 4.68 -19.78 16.49
C PHE A 52 4.49 -21.28 16.37
N VAL A 53 5.00 -21.89 15.30
CA VAL A 53 4.92 -23.33 15.08
C VAL A 53 5.63 -24.10 16.19
N LEU A 54 6.78 -23.62 16.65
CA LEU A 54 7.59 -24.28 17.67
C LEU A 54 7.20 -23.92 19.11
N HIS A 55 6.15 -23.09 19.29
CA HIS A 55 5.74 -22.56 20.60
C HIS A 55 6.88 -21.89 21.42
N GLN A 56 7.89 -21.35 20.73
CA GLN A 56 9.06 -20.73 21.35
C GLN A 56 8.76 -19.30 21.85
N PRO A 57 9.56 -18.78 22.81
CA PRO A 57 9.63 -17.35 23.07
C PRO A 57 9.89 -16.57 21.79
N ARG A 58 9.35 -15.36 21.68
CA ARG A 58 9.42 -14.59 20.43
C ARG A 58 10.44 -13.48 20.60
N GLU A 59 11.52 -13.64 19.86
CA GLU A 59 12.70 -12.79 19.91
C GLU A 59 13.00 -12.32 18.49
N GLY A 60 13.49 -11.08 18.36
CA GLY A 60 13.91 -10.49 17.10
C GLY A 60 14.58 -9.13 17.31
N GLU A 61 15.28 -8.65 16.30
CA GLU A 61 15.87 -7.30 16.27
C GLU A 61 14.77 -6.25 16.17
N ALA A 62 14.89 -5.06 16.77
CA ALA A 62 13.92 -4.00 16.46
C ALA A 62 14.21 -3.38 15.06
N PRO A 63 13.22 -2.74 14.42
CA PRO A 63 11.82 -2.62 14.81
C PRO A 63 11.02 -3.94 14.76
N TYR A 64 11.64 -5.05 14.35
CA TYR A 64 11.01 -6.34 14.09
C TYR A 64 10.54 -7.10 15.34
N ALA A 65 11.17 -6.87 16.50
CA ALA A 65 10.88 -7.55 17.76
C ALA A 65 9.42 -7.36 18.19
N PHE A 66 8.86 -6.16 18.02
CA PHE A 66 7.68 -5.62 18.72
C PHE A 66 6.31 -6.24 18.33
N ARG A 67 6.09 -7.54 18.56
CA ARG A 67 5.06 -8.29 17.82
C ARG A 67 4.41 -9.49 18.53
N LEU A 68 3.47 -9.36 19.48
CA LEU A 68 2.60 -10.51 19.84
C LEU A 68 1.21 -10.14 20.38
N GLY A 69 0.22 -9.90 19.51
CA GLY A 69 -1.18 -9.74 19.93
C GLY A 69 -1.97 -11.04 20.01
N THR A 70 -2.02 -11.77 18.90
CA THR A 70 -2.77 -13.02 18.75
C THR A 70 -2.25 -14.22 19.56
N PRO A 71 -0.94 -14.34 19.86
CA PRO A 71 -0.41 -15.45 20.64
C PRO A 71 -0.79 -15.40 22.12
N TRP A 72 -1.12 -14.24 22.68
CA TRP A 72 -1.64 -14.15 24.04
C TRP A 72 -3.01 -14.83 24.15
N LEU A 73 -3.87 -14.61 23.15
CA LEU A 73 -5.17 -15.30 23.05
C LEU A 73 -5.00 -16.82 22.92
N VAL A 74 -3.97 -17.26 22.18
CA VAL A 74 -3.64 -18.69 22.01
C VAL A 74 -2.92 -19.27 23.25
N SER A 75 -2.08 -18.50 23.96
CA SER A 75 -1.40 -18.94 25.18
C SER A 75 -2.32 -18.99 26.39
N LEU A 76 -3.41 -18.23 26.39
CA LEU A 76 -4.49 -18.40 27.36
C LEU A 76 -5.21 -19.75 27.19
N ILE A 77 -5.17 -20.32 25.98
CA ILE A 77 -5.75 -21.62 25.64
C ILE A 77 -4.73 -22.77 25.82
N SER A 78 -3.43 -22.48 25.68
CA SER A 78 -2.34 -23.44 25.78
C SER A 78 -1.42 -23.16 26.99
N ARG A 79 -1.87 -23.47 28.21
CA ARG A 79 -1.01 -23.43 29.42
C ARG A 79 -0.42 -24.82 29.67
N HIS A 80 0.90 -25.02 29.45
CA HIS A 80 1.72 -25.80 30.42
C HIS A 80 3.27 -25.75 30.35
N ASP A 81 3.97 -25.44 29.24
CA ASP A 81 5.42 -25.82 29.15
C ASP A 81 6.48 -24.72 28.87
N SER A 82 6.12 -23.44 28.76
CA SER A 82 7.00 -22.41 28.17
C SER A 82 8.13 -21.84 29.05
N MET A 83 8.26 -22.21 30.33
CA MET A 83 9.29 -21.61 31.21
C MET A 83 10.66 -22.33 31.19
N ARG A 84 10.76 -23.58 30.72
CA ARG A 84 12.05 -24.31 30.71
C ARG A 84 12.93 -24.02 29.48
N ALA A 85 12.33 -23.64 28.34
CA ALA A 85 13.07 -23.35 27.11
C ALA A 85 13.85 -22.02 27.14
N MET A 86 13.41 -21.06 27.96
CA MET A 86 13.97 -19.70 28.00
C MET A 86 15.38 -19.64 28.61
N ARG A 87 15.78 -20.62 29.44
CA ARG A 87 17.14 -20.67 30.03
C ARG A 87 18.20 -21.25 29.09
N ALA A 88 17.83 -21.98 28.04
CA ALA A 88 18.78 -22.64 27.15
C ALA A 88 19.25 -21.76 25.98
N ALA A 89 18.41 -20.83 25.50
CA ALA A 89 18.71 -20.00 24.34
C ALA A 89 19.74 -18.88 24.63
N HIS A 90 19.86 -18.44 25.88
CA HIS A 90 20.75 -17.34 26.27
C HIS A 90 22.25 -17.68 26.19
N LEU A 91 22.61 -18.96 26.00
CA LEU A 91 24.01 -19.43 26.00
C LEU A 91 24.63 -19.57 24.59
N ALA A 92 23.89 -19.41 23.50
CA ALA A 92 24.35 -19.77 22.15
C ALA A 92 24.74 -18.58 21.26
N GLY A 93 25.52 -17.63 21.79
CA GLY A 93 25.90 -16.36 21.15
C GLY A 93 26.10 -16.40 19.63
N PHE A 94 25.27 -15.62 18.90
CA PHE A 94 25.39 -15.38 17.47
C PHE A 94 25.87 -13.93 17.22
N ALA A 95 26.94 -13.79 16.43
CA ALA A 95 27.46 -12.50 15.99
C ALA A 95 26.61 -11.96 14.83
N ALA A 96 26.06 -10.75 15.00
CA ALA A 96 25.22 -10.08 14.01
C ALA A 96 26.06 -9.24 13.03
N THR A 97 25.90 -9.50 11.73
CA THR A 97 26.24 -8.54 10.68
C THR A 97 25.36 -7.30 10.82
N THR A 98 25.91 -6.11 10.62
CA THR A 98 25.23 -4.81 10.73
C THR A 98 23.86 -4.83 10.03
N PRO A 99 22.74 -4.76 10.79
CA PRO A 99 21.42 -4.80 10.19
C PRO A 99 21.19 -3.50 9.43
N MET A 100 20.87 -3.60 8.14
CA MET A 100 20.25 -2.48 7.44
C MET A 100 18.93 -2.18 8.14
N ALA A 101 18.80 -0.96 8.65
CA ALA A 101 17.61 -0.47 9.36
C ALA A 101 16.40 -0.47 8.41
N GLY A 102 15.69 -1.60 8.33
CA GLY A 102 14.42 -1.71 7.62
C GLY A 102 13.33 -0.97 8.40
N PRO A 103 12.38 -0.30 7.71
CA PRO A 103 11.31 0.44 8.35
C PRO A 103 10.35 -0.45 9.12
N TYR A 104 9.96 0.02 10.32
CA TYR A 104 8.64 -0.19 10.95
C TYR A 104 7.95 -1.51 10.60
N LEU A 105 8.41 -2.58 11.22
CA LEU A 105 7.94 -3.92 10.92
C LEU A 105 7.25 -4.42 12.21
N TYR A 106 5.97 -4.07 12.41
CA TYR A 106 5.16 -4.35 13.63
C TYR A 106 4.07 -5.44 13.44
N SER A 107 4.18 -6.27 12.39
CA SER A 107 3.08 -7.16 11.96
C SER A 107 3.15 -8.56 12.56
N VAL A 108 2.18 -8.92 13.40
CA VAL A 108 2.03 -10.27 14.00
C VAL A 108 1.02 -11.12 13.23
N GLY A 109 -0.04 -10.48 12.73
CA GLY A 109 -1.20 -11.17 12.19
C GLY A 109 -0.88 -12.08 11.01
N GLY A 110 -0.03 -11.61 10.08
CA GLY A 110 0.42 -12.38 8.92
C GLY A 110 1.17 -13.66 9.32
N PRO A 111 2.31 -13.57 10.03
CA PRO A 111 3.05 -14.73 10.52
C PRO A 111 2.20 -15.70 11.35
N TRP A 112 1.31 -15.19 12.20
CA TRP A 112 0.39 -16.00 12.99
C TRP A 112 -0.56 -16.80 12.09
N LEU A 113 -1.26 -16.18 11.14
CA LEU A 113 -2.11 -16.89 10.18
C LEU A 113 -1.32 -17.95 9.41
N THR A 114 -0.12 -17.61 8.94
CA THR A 114 0.74 -18.53 8.20
C THR A 114 1.07 -19.79 9.00
N SER A 115 1.35 -19.65 10.30
CA SER A 115 1.66 -20.80 11.16
C SER A 115 0.49 -21.80 11.32
N PHE A 116 -0.75 -21.39 11.06
CA PHE A 116 -1.90 -22.31 11.05
C PHE A 116 -2.16 -22.92 9.66
N VAL A 117 -1.91 -22.16 8.59
CA VAL A 117 -2.29 -22.57 7.23
C VAL A 117 -1.39 -23.68 6.70
N ALA A 118 -0.07 -23.58 6.87
CA ALA A 118 0.87 -24.63 6.45
C ALA A 118 2.07 -24.70 7.41
N PRO A 119 1.90 -25.21 8.64
CA PRO A 119 2.98 -25.26 9.63
C PRO A 119 4.29 -25.91 9.15
N PRO A 120 4.26 -27.02 8.35
CA PRO A 120 5.48 -27.65 7.86
C PRO A 120 6.20 -26.89 6.74
N ASP A 121 5.52 -25.99 6.04
CA ASP A 121 6.05 -25.23 4.89
C ASP A 121 5.54 -23.78 4.98
N LEU A 122 6.27 -22.97 5.75
CA LEU A 122 5.91 -21.59 6.01
C LEU A 122 5.91 -20.74 4.73
N PHE A 123 6.78 -21.03 3.75
CA PHE A 123 6.77 -20.30 2.47
C PHE A 123 5.45 -20.54 1.72
N ARG A 124 4.98 -21.78 1.65
CA ARG A 124 3.66 -22.10 1.10
C ARG A 124 2.54 -21.46 1.90
N GLY A 125 2.63 -21.49 3.23
CA GLY A 125 1.63 -20.87 4.10
C GLY A 125 1.51 -19.36 3.86
N PHE A 126 2.64 -18.65 3.81
CA PHE A 126 2.69 -17.22 3.49
C PHE A 126 2.11 -16.92 2.11
N ARG A 127 2.45 -17.73 1.09
CA ARG A 127 1.86 -17.58 -0.26
C ARG A 127 0.34 -17.69 -0.23
N ILE A 128 -0.21 -18.72 0.42
CA ILE A 128 -1.66 -18.93 0.51
C ILE A 128 -2.32 -17.74 1.24
N VAL A 129 -1.78 -17.33 2.38
CA VAL A 129 -2.29 -16.20 3.18
C VAL A 129 -2.28 -14.90 2.38
N ASN A 130 -1.22 -14.63 1.63
CA ASN A 130 -1.08 -13.40 0.85
C ASN A 130 -1.90 -13.39 -0.44
N ILE A 131 -1.99 -14.51 -1.17
CA ILE A 131 -2.89 -14.63 -2.32
C ILE A 131 -4.34 -14.45 -1.88
N THR A 132 -4.72 -15.03 -0.74
CA THR A 132 -6.05 -14.86 -0.14
C THR A 132 -6.31 -13.40 0.23
N GLY A 133 -5.36 -12.74 0.91
CA GLY A 133 -5.43 -11.32 1.22
C GLY A 133 -5.56 -10.46 -0.05
N GLY A 134 -4.78 -10.76 -1.09
CA GLY A 134 -4.86 -10.08 -2.38
C GLY A 134 -6.21 -10.26 -3.08
N ALA A 135 -6.81 -11.45 -3.01
CA ALA A 135 -8.15 -11.70 -3.55
C ALA A 135 -9.20 -10.88 -2.82
N ILE A 136 -9.19 -10.89 -1.48
CA ILE A 136 -10.13 -10.12 -0.65
C ILE A 136 -9.94 -8.61 -0.89
N ALA A 137 -8.70 -8.11 -0.90
CA ALA A 137 -8.41 -6.71 -1.19
C ALA A 137 -8.92 -6.31 -2.58
N THR A 138 -8.79 -7.17 -3.59
CA THR A 138 -9.33 -6.94 -4.94
C THR A 138 -10.85 -6.78 -4.92
N LEU A 139 -11.56 -7.66 -4.20
CA LEU A 139 -13.02 -7.59 -4.05
C LEU A 139 -13.46 -6.33 -3.28
N LEU A 140 -12.74 -5.96 -2.22
CA LEU A 140 -13.02 -4.75 -1.45
C LEU A 140 -12.73 -3.49 -2.27
N LEU A 141 -11.69 -3.50 -3.11
CA LEU A 141 -11.32 -2.37 -3.97
C LEU A 141 -12.42 -2.08 -4.98
N ILE A 142 -12.99 -3.10 -5.63
CA ILE A 142 -14.08 -2.89 -6.58
C ILE A 142 -15.35 -2.38 -5.89
N LEU A 143 -15.66 -2.86 -4.68
CA LEU A 143 -16.77 -2.34 -3.85
C LEU A 143 -16.53 -0.88 -3.44
N TRP A 144 -15.30 -0.55 -3.06
CA TRP A 144 -14.87 0.80 -2.72
C TRP A 144 -15.04 1.75 -3.91
N LEU A 145 -14.52 1.38 -5.09
CA LEU A 145 -14.58 2.19 -6.31
C LEU A 145 -16.01 2.42 -6.81
N ARG A 146 -16.93 1.44 -6.65
CA ARG A 146 -18.37 1.62 -6.96
C ARG A 146 -19.01 2.77 -6.19
N GLY A 147 -18.41 3.17 -5.08
CA GLY A 147 -18.83 4.33 -4.32
C GLY A 147 -18.63 5.68 -5.00
N TYR A 148 -17.68 5.76 -5.93
CA TYR A 148 -17.16 7.04 -6.42
C TYR A 148 -17.06 7.15 -7.94
N VAL A 149 -16.93 6.00 -8.62
CA VAL A 149 -16.74 5.88 -10.07
C VAL A 149 -17.97 5.15 -10.62
N GLY A 150 -18.71 5.78 -11.52
CA GLY A 150 -19.98 5.27 -12.06
C GLY A 150 -19.83 4.19 -13.15
N ASP A 151 -18.84 4.32 -14.02
CA ASP A 151 -18.55 3.42 -15.13
C ASP A 151 -17.72 2.22 -14.69
N TRP A 152 -18.29 1.03 -14.90
CA TRP A 152 -17.66 -0.24 -14.56
C TRP A 152 -16.35 -0.48 -15.30
N ARG A 153 -16.19 0.04 -16.52
CA ARG A 153 -14.97 -0.12 -17.33
C ARG A 153 -13.80 0.62 -16.68
N VAL A 154 -14.05 1.82 -16.14
CA VAL A 154 -13.05 2.59 -15.41
C VAL A 154 -12.69 1.89 -14.11
N ARG A 155 -13.67 1.31 -13.41
CA ARG A 155 -13.39 0.52 -12.20
C ARG A 155 -12.56 -0.74 -12.48
N VAL A 156 -12.90 -1.50 -13.53
CA VAL A 156 -12.10 -2.65 -13.97
C VAL A 156 -10.69 -2.20 -14.32
N LEU A 157 -10.52 -1.09 -15.07
CA LEU A 157 -9.20 -0.53 -15.37
C LEU A 157 -8.39 -0.24 -14.09
N LEU A 158 -8.97 0.44 -13.11
CA LEU A 158 -8.29 0.76 -11.84
C LEU A 158 -7.93 -0.49 -11.03
N VAL A 159 -8.79 -1.51 -11.03
CA VAL A 159 -8.45 -2.81 -10.44
C VAL A 159 -7.32 -3.48 -11.23
N THR A 160 -7.31 -3.40 -12.56
CA THR A 160 -6.17 -3.90 -13.35
C THR A 160 -4.88 -3.16 -12.97
N LEU A 161 -4.91 -1.84 -12.81
CA LEU A 161 -3.75 -1.07 -12.32
C LEU A 161 -3.28 -1.56 -10.93
N PHE A 162 -4.21 -1.96 -10.05
CA PHE A 162 -3.87 -2.60 -8.78
C PHE A 162 -3.10 -3.92 -8.98
N LEU A 163 -3.62 -4.77 -9.85
CA LEU A 163 -3.15 -6.15 -10.02
C LEU A 163 -1.85 -6.27 -10.82
N ILE A 164 -1.55 -5.30 -11.69
CA ILE A 164 -0.37 -5.33 -12.57
C ILE A 164 0.84 -4.61 -11.96
N GLN A 165 0.62 -3.78 -10.94
CA GLN A 165 1.69 -3.05 -10.29
C GLN A 165 2.73 -4.01 -9.70
N TRP A 166 4.01 -3.77 -10.00
CA TRP A 166 5.08 -4.74 -9.73
C TRP A 166 5.30 -5.01 -8.24
N ASP A 167 5.04 -4.01 -7.41
CA ASP A 167 5.14 -4.07 -5.95
C ASP A 167 3.79 -4.35 -5.27
N ALA A 168 2.73 -4.57 -6.04
CA ALA A 168 1.44 -4.92 -5.46
C ALA A 168 1.43 -6.38 -4.97
N PRO A 169 0.72 -6.70 -3.87
CA PRO A 169 0.75 -8.02 -3.26
C PRO A 169 0.46 -9.20 -4.20
N PRO A 170 -0.52 -9.15 -5.14
CA PRO A 170 -0.81 -10.26 -6.04
C PRO A 170 0.37 -10.68 -6.93
N ARG A 171 1.28 -9.76 -7.23
CA ARG A 171 2.47 -10.03 -8.03
C ARG A 171 3.69 -10.30 -7.16
N LEU A 172 3.87 -9.52 -6.10
CA LEU A 172 5.04 -9.60 -5.21
C LEU A 172 5.11 -10.91 -4.43
N VAL A 173 3.97 -11.53 -4.09
CA VAL A 173 3.89 -12.79 -3.31
C VAL A 173 4.70 -13.96 -3.90
N TYR A 174 4.93 -13.99 -5.21
CA TYR A 174 5.71 -15.04 -5.86
C TYR A 174 7.23 -14.79 -5.75
N HIS A 175 7.65 -13.51 -5.69
CA HIS A 175 9.03 -13.11 -5.49
C HIS A 175 9.42 -13.08 -4.00
N SER A 176 8.65 -12.37 -3.18
CA SER A 176 8.81 -12.28 -1.71
C SER A 176 7.56 -12.83 -1.02
N PRO A 177 7.46 -14.16 -0.83
CA PRO A 177 6.28 -14.76 -0.22
C PRO A 177 6.02 -14.29 1.20
N VAL A 178 7.07 -13.98 1.97
CA VAL A 178 7.02 -13.61 3.39
C VAL A 178 6.47 -12.19 3.63
N HIS A 179 6.14 -11.48 2.55
CA HIS A 179 5.60 -10.14 2.59
C HIS A 179 4.28 -10.06 3.37
N VAL A 180 3.95 -8.90 3.95
CA VAL A 180 2.78 -8.80 4.86
C VAL A 180 1.76 -7.73 4.47
N ASP A 181 1.98 -6.98 3.39
CA ASP A 181 1.07 -5.86 3.07
C ASP A 181 -0.24 -6.33 2.41
N ALA A 182 -0.36 -7.59 1.98
CA ALA A 182 -1.61 -8.09 1.40
C ALA A 182 -2.82 -7.82 2.30
N TRP A 183 -2.65 -8.05 3.61
CA TRP A 183 -3.69 -7.83 4.61
C TRP A 183 -3.83 -6.36 5.04
N LEU A 184 -2.77 -5.54 4.91
CA LEU A 184 -2.88 -4.09 5.09
C LEU A 184 -3.97 -3.52 4.16
N PHE A 185 -3.97 -3.89 2.87
CA PHE A 185 -4.98 -3.42 1.93
C PHE A 185 -6.39 -3.91 2.28
N VAL A 186 -6.54 -5.13 2.81
CA VAL A 186 -7.83 -5.65 3.28
C VAL A 186 -8.39 -4.75 4.39
N PHE A 187 -7.60 -4.47 5.43
CA PHE A 187 -8.03 -3.65 6.55
C PHE A 187 -8.25 -2.18 6.17
N ILE A 188 -7.40 -1.61 5.30
CA ILE A 188 -7.61 -0.26 4.78
C ILE A 188 -8.94 -0.17 4.02
N LEU A 189 -9.19 -1.05 3.05
CA LEU A 189 -10.39 -0.98 2.21
C LEU A 189 -11.66 -1.30 3.00
N ALA A 190 -11.64 -2.33 3.85
CA ALA A 190 -12.77 -2.65 4.73
C ALA A 190 -13.06 -1.49 5.70
N GLY A 191 -12.02 -0.92 6.30
CA GLY A 191 -12.14 0.23 7.19
C GLY A 191 -12.70 1.45 6.49
N LEU A 192 -12.24 1.77 5.28
CA LEU A 192 -12.74 2.90 4.49
C LEU A 192 -14.20 2.70 4.06
N LEU A 193 -14.62 1.46 3.73
CA LEU A 193 -16.02 1.13 3.46
C LEU A 193 -16.91 1.35 4.69
N VAL A 194 -16.47 0.92 5.87
CA VAL A 194 -17.19 1.15 7.15
C VAL A 194 -17.21 2.64 7.49
N LEU A 195 -16.09 3.35 7.34
CA LEU A 195 -15.99 4.78 7.60
C LEU A 195 -16.90 5.57 6.66
N ARG A 196 -16.98 5.21 5.37
CA ARG A 196 -17.91 5.83 4.44
C ARG A 196 -19.37 5.64 4.87
N ARG A 197 -19.72 4.43 5.35
CA ARG A 197 -21.05 4.18 5.91
C ARG A 197 -21.29 5.03 7.15
N TYR A 198 -20.30 5.18 8.03
CA TYR A 198 -20.38 6.07 9.20
C TYR A 198 -20.58 7.53 8.79
N VAL A 199 -19.85 8.05 7.81
CA VAL A 199 -20.01 9.42 7.29
C VAL A 199 -21.43 9.65 6.77
N ALA A 200 -22.02 8.67 6.07
CA ALA A 200 -23.38 8.77 5.54
C ALA A 200 -24.45 8.60 6.63
N HIS A 201 -24.26 7.65 7.55
CA HIS A 201 -25.21 7.28 8.58
C HIS A 201 -24.46 6.94 9.88
N PRO A 202 -24.14 7.96 10.71
CA PRO A 202 -23.40 7.74 11.96
C PRO A 202 -24.19 6.81 12.88
N SER A 203 -23.56 5.71 13.31
CA SER A 203 -24.16 4.77 14.26
C SER A 203 -23.10 4.15 15.18
N ALA A 204 -23.50 3.76 16.39
CA ALA A 204 -22.63 3.05 17.31
C ALA A 204 -22.12 1.72 16.71
N GLY A 205 -22.96 1.02 15.94
CA GLY A 205 -22.56 -0.21 15.25
C GLY A 205 -21.44 0.00 14.23
N THR A 206 -21.49 1.07 13.45
CA THR A 206 -20.40 1.41 12.52
C THR A 206 -19.11 1.84 13.23
N LEU A 207 -19.21 2.52 14.38
CA LEU A 207 -18.02 2.85 15.19
C LEU A 207 -17.42 1.59 15.82
N ALA A 208 -18.24 0.69 16.36
CA ALA A 208 -17.79 -0.59 16.90
C ALA A 208 -17.09 -1.43 15.82
N ALA A 209 -17.67 -1.52 14.62
CA ALA A 209 -17.04 -2.19 13.49
C ALA A 209 -15.69 -1.56 13.10
N LEU A 210 -15.61 -0.22 13.06
CA LEU A 210 -14.36 0.49 12.78
C LEU A 210 -13.31 0.24 13.87
N SER A 211 -13.70 0.17 15.14
CA SER A 211 -12.82 -0.18 16.26
C SER A 211 -12.27 -1.60 16.14
N VAL A 212 -13.12 -2.58 15.80
CA VAL A 212 -12.67 -3.97 15.57
C VAL A 212 -11.68 -4.04 14.42
N LEU A 213 -11.97 -3.35 13.31
CA LEU A 213 -11.06 -3.28 12.17
C LEU A 213 -9.76 -2.56 12.50
N ALA A 214 -9.79 -1.51 13.34
CA ALA A 214 -8.58 -0.80 13.78
C ALA A 214 -7.70 -1.67 14.68
N VAL A 215 -8.29 -2.39 15.65
CA VAL A 215 -7.57 -3.32 16.53
C VAL A 215 -6.98 -4.49 15.73
N GLY A 216 -7.81 -5.15 14.92
CA GLY A 216 -7.36 -6.25 14.06
C GLY A 216 -6.29 -5.79 13.08
N GLY A 217 -6.53 -4.67 12.41
CA GLY A 217 -5.61 -4.06 11.45
C GLY A 217 -4.26 -3.72 12.08
N ALA A 218 -4.23 -3.14 13.28
CA ALA A 218 -2.99 -2.77 13.97
C ALA A 218 -2.08 -3.98 14.21
N TYR A 219 -2.63 -5.17 14.45
CA TYR A 219 -1.84 -6.40 14.56
C TYR A 219 -1.26 -6.90 13.23
N PHE A 220 -1.84 -6.51 12.10
CA PHE A 220 -1.31 -6.80 10.76
C PHE A 220 -0.38 -5.70 10.26
N ARG A 221 -0.68 -4.43 10.52
CA ARG A 221 0.16 -3.30 10.13
C ARG A 221 -0.35 -2.04 10.84
N ASP A 222 0.56 -1.28 11.41
CA ASP A 222 0.33 0.03 12.01
C ASP A 222 -0.28 1.04 11.03
N ALA A 223 0.09 0.99 9.74
CA ALA A 223 -0.47 1.83 8.69
C ALA A 223 -1.98 1.69 8.50
N THR A 224 -2.61 0.62 9.00
CA THR A 224 -4.08 0.50 9.02
C THR A 224 -4.73 1.59 9.88
N LEU A 225 -4.00 2.19 10.83
CA LEU A 225 -4.46 3.27 11.69
C LEU A 225 -4.73 4.59 10.92
N PHE A 226 -4.32 4.70 9.66
CA PHE A 226 -4.69 5.84 8.81
C PHE A 226 -6.21 5.95 8.67
N VAL A 227 -6.93 4.82 8.62
CA VAL A 227 -8.39 4.83 8.48
C VAL A 227 -9.08 5.40 9.73
N PRO A 228 -8.88 4.89 10.94
CA PRO A 228 -9.50 5.47 12.13
C PRO A 228 -8.99 6.89 12.42
N LEU A 229 -7.75 7.24 12.07
CA LEU A 229 -7.26 8.63 12.11
C LEU A 229 -8.10 9.54 11.21
N SER A 230 -8.43 9.06 10.00
CA SER A 230 -9.24 9.78 9.02
C SER A 230 -10.67 10.04 9.50
N ALA A 231 -11.17 9.22 10.43
CA ALA A 231 -12.49 9.39 11.00
C ALA A 231 -12.65 10.72 11.73
N ILE A 232 -11.56 11.28 12.30
CA ILE A 232 -11.55 12.62 12.94
C ILE A 232 -12.06 13.70 11.97
N ALA A 233 -11.83 13.52 10.67
CA ALA A 233 -12.30 14.42 9.63
C ALA A 233 -13.65 14.01 8.97
N ALA A 234 -14.35 13.00 9.50
CA ALA A 234 -15.64 12.52 8.99
C ALA A 234 -16.74 13.59 9.05
N HIS A 235 -16.70 14.47 10.05
CA HIS A 235 -17.69 15.52 10.27
C HIS A 235 -17.28 16.90 9.70
N ARG A 236 -16.38 16.91 8.69
CA ARG A 236 -15.88 18.13 8.04
C ARG A 236 -15.42 19.20 9.04
N PRO A 237 -14.40 18.90 9.83
CA PRO A 237 -14.01 19.77 10.92
C PRO A 237 -13.46 21.12 10.43
N TRP A 238 -13.13 21.28 9.15
CA TRP A 238 -12.86 22.60 8.56
C TRP A 238 -14.03 23.09 7.71
N VAL A 239 -14.71 24.15 8.14
CA VAL A 239 -15.80 24.77 7.38
C VAL A 239 -15.42 26.21 7.03
N LYS A 240 -15.70 26.63 5.80
CA LYS A 240 -15.49 28.02 5.37
C LYS A 240 -16.76 28.83 5.67
N GLU A 241 -16.70 29.72 6.66
CA GLU A 241 -17.78 30.59 7.11
C GLU A 241 -17.33 32.06 6.94
N ASN A 242 -18.06 32.88 6.18
CA ASN A 242 -17.72 34.29 5.89
C ASN A 242 -16.28 34.47 5.34
N GLY A 243 -15.83 33.57 4.47
CA GLY A 243 -14.49 33.62 3.88
C GLY A 243 -13.37 33.09 4.78
N ARG A 244 -13.62 32.83 6.07
CA ARG A 244 -12.64 32.32 7.04
C ARG A 244 -12.85 30.83 7.31
N TRP A 245 -11.77 30.10 7.54
CA TRP A 245 -11.84 28.69 7.95
C TRP A 245 -12.08 28.61 9.46
N LYS A 246 -13.11 27.86 9.85
CA LYS A 246 -13.47 27.58 11.24
C LYS A 246 -13.29 26.10 11.52
N TRP A 247 -12.66 25.79 12.67
CA TRP A 247 -12.51 24.43 13.16
C TRP A 247 -13.71 24.03 14.01
N CYS A 248 -14.46 23.02 13.55
CA CYS A 248 -15.53 22.36 14.28
C CYS A 248 -14.95 21.08 14.91
N ARG A 249 -14.93 21.02 16.24
CA ARG A 249 -14.40 19.85 16.96
C ARG A 249 -15.29 18.61 16.65
N PRO A 250 -14.70 17.48 16.20
CA PRO A 250 -15.46 16.25 16.02
C PRO A 250 -15.88 15.68 17.39
N PRO A 251 -16.96 14.90 17.45
CA PRO A 251 -17.36 14.22 18.68
C PRO A 251 -16.27 13.24 19.12
N TRP A 252 -15.98 13.22 20.43
CA TRP A 252 -14.92 12.39 21.03
C TRP A 252 -15.04 10.89 20.70
N SER A 253 -16.27 10.39 20.53
CA SER A 253 -16.53 8.99 20.19
C SER A 253 -15.83 8.53 18.90
N VAL A 254 -15.57 9.46 17.98
CA VAL A 254 -14.89 9.19 16.70
C VAL A 254 -13.40 8.89 16.88
N CYS A 255 -12.81 9.31 18.00
CA CYS A 255 -11.43 8.98 18.34
C CYS A 255 -11.26 7.56 18.90
N VAL A 256 -12.34 6.94 19.40
CA VAL A 256 -12.30 5.61 20.05
C VAL A 256 -11.64 4.53 19.17
N PRO A 257 -12.00 4.38 17.87
CA PRO A 257 -11.33 3.41 17.00
C PRO A 257 -9.81 3.62 16.90
N PHE A 258 -9.37 4.88 16.83
CA PHE A 258 -7.95 5.20 16.76
C PHE A 258 -7.24 4.85 18.07
N PHE A 259 -7.80 5.22 19.21
CA PHE A 259 -7.22 4.87 20.52
C PHE A 259 -7.15 3.36 20.73
N LEU A 260 -8.20 2.61 20.40
CA LEU A 260 -8.19 1.15 20.54
C LEU A 260 -7.17 0.50 19.60
N GLY A 261 -7.11 0.94 18.34
CA GLY A 261 -6.08 0.46 17.41
C GLY A 261 -4.67 0.83 17.85
N PHE A 262 -4.46 2.03 18.40
CA PHE A 262 -3.17 2.47 18.93
C PHE A 262 -2.78 1.70 20.19
N LEU A 263 -3.72 1.39 21.09
CA LEU A 263 -3.48 0.52 22.24
C LEU A 263 -3.13 -0.91 21.80
N ALA A 264 -3.79 -1.43 20.77
CA ALA A 264 -3.43 -2.73 20.18
C ALA A 264 -2.02 -2.70 19.55
N PHE A 265 -1.65 -1.60 18.90
CA PHE A 265 -0.28 -1.38 18.43
C PHE A 265 0.73 -1.29 19.59
N LEU A 266 0.43 -0.56 20.66
CA LEU A 266 1.30 -0.48 21.83
C LEU A 266 1.41 -1.80 22.56
N SER A 267 0.32 -2.59 22.61
CA SER A 267 0.33 -3.90 23.25
C SER A 267 1.34 -4.82 22.56
N THR A 268 1.56 -4.69 21.25
CA THR A 268 2.60 -5.48 20.57
C THR A 268 4.00 -5.21 21.10
N ARG A 269 4.26 -4.02 21.68
CA ARG A 269 5.56 -3.67 22.28
C ARG A 269 5.80 -4.30 23.64
N HIS A 270 4.75 -4.61 24.41
CA HIS A 270 4.90 -5.18 25.74
C HIS A 270 5.32 -6.65 25.74
N PHE A 271 5.18 -7.35 24.62
CA PHE A 271 5.39 -8.79 24.54
C PHE A 271 6.66 -9.18 23.78
N ALA A 272 7.53 -8.22 23.54
CA ALA A 272 8.65 -8.34 22.63
C ALA A 272 9.87 -7.60 23.15
N HIS A 273 10.98 -8.30 23.23
CA HIS A 273 12.24 -7.73 23.68
C HIS A 273 13.04 -7.23 22.48
N GLN A 274 13.25 -5.92 22.43
CA GLN A 274 14.16 -5.28 21.50
C GLN A 274 15.61 -5.67 21.84
N THR A 275 16.36 -6.17 20.86
CA THR A 275 17.77 -6.58 21.04
C THR A 275 18.78 -5.53 20.56
N ASP A 276 18.35 -4.44 19.92
CA ASP A 276 19.19 -3.41 19.32
C ASP A 276 18.85 -2.00 19.82
N ALA A 277 19.64 -1.00 19.44
CA ALA A 277 19.48 0.39 19.89
C ALA A 277 18.51 1.23 19.03
N TYR A 278 17.63 0.60 18.25
CA TYR A 278 16.71 1.29 17.36
C TYR A 278 15.83 2.34 18.07
N SER A 279 15.71 3.51 17.43
CA SER A 279 14.82 4.60 17.86
C SER A 279 13.92 5.07 16.72
N PHE A 280 12.61 5.12 16.99
CA PHE A 280 11.58 5.61 16.06
C PHE A 280 11.86 7.07 15.64
N TRP A 281 12.18 7.92 16.62
CA TRP A 281 12.42 9.34 16.36
C TRP A 281 13.70 9.57 15.55
N GLN A 282 14.79 8.84 15.86
CA GLN A 282 16.01 8.91 15.06
C GLN A 282 15.76 8.48 13.61
N THR A 283 14.91 7.47 13.40
CA THR A 283 14.53 7.01 12.06
C THR A 283 13.78 8.09 11.29
N ILE A 284 12.83 8.79 11.93
CA ILE A 284 12.15 9.94 11.32
C ILE A 284 13.14 11.04 10.96
N TYR A 285 13.99 11.47 11.89
CA TYR A 285 14.97 12.52 11.63
C TYR A 285 15.93 12.14 10.51
N ARG A 286 16.38 10.89 10.52
CA ARG A 286 17.23 10.34 9.47
C ARG A 286 16.54 10.43 8.12
N PHE A 287 15.30 9.98 7.97
CA PHE A 287 14.62 10.04 6.66
C PHE A 287 14.27 11.45 6.23
N LEU A 288 13.96 12.36 7.16
CA LEU A 288 13.79 13.78 6.84
C LEU A 288 15.07 14.40 6.27
N TYR A 289 16.24 13.92 6.70
CA TYR A 289 17.55 14.38 6.22
C TYR A 289 18.01 13.65 4.96
N ASP A 290 17.93 12.32 4.94
CA ASP A 290 18.50 11.44 3.92
C ASP A 290 17.63 11.31 2.67
N LYS A 291 16.32 11.58 2.72
CA LYS A 291 15.39 11.35 1.60
C LYS A 291 15.12 12.64 0.82
N PRO A 292 15.70 12.82 -0.38
CA PRO A 292 15.46 14.01 -1.18
C PRO A 292 14.01 14.11 -1.64
N VAL A 293 13.50 15.34 -1.75
CA VAL A 293 12.13 15.59 -2.25
C VAL A 293 11.92 15.03 -3.66
N LEU A 294 12.94 15.09 -4.53
CA LEU A 294 12.84 14.53 -5.88
C LEU A 294 12.75 13.00 -5.89
N THR A 295 13.48 12.31 -5.01
CA THR A 295 13.34 10.87 -4.80
C THR A 295 11.92 10.52 -4.36
N TYR A 296 11.36 11.31 -3.44
CA TYR A 296 9.99 11.13 -3.02
C TYR A 296 8.96 11.36 -4.13
N VAL A 297 9.12 12.39 -4.95
CA VAL A 297 8.27 12.63 -6.13
C VAL A 297 8.39 11.50 -7.14
N HIS A 298 9.60 10.99 -7.37
CA HIS A 298 9.83 9.84 -8.24
C HIS A 298 9.13 8.59 -7.73
N ALA A 299 9.14 8.33 -6.42
CA ALA A 299 8.42 7.23 -5.79
C ALA A 299 6.92 7.22 -6.11
N TRP A 300 6.27 8.39 -6.23
CA TRP A 300 4.87 8.49 -6.66
C TRP A 300 4.67 7.96 -8.08
N PHE A 301 5.58 8.29 -9.00
CA PHE A 301 5.55 7.76 -10.37
C PHE A 301 5.87 6.27 -10.41
N LEU A 302 6.79 5.77 -9.58
CA LEU A 302 7.06 4.33 -9.48
C LEU A 302 5.86 3.56 -8.91
N ALA A 303 5.13 4.15 -7.96
CA ALA A 303 3.97 3.52 -7.31
C ALA A 303 2.71 3.48 -8.19
N PHE A 304 2.43 4.56 -8.93
CA PHE A 304 1.17 4.71 -9.67
C PHE A 304 1.33 4.78 -11.18
N GLY A 305 2.52 5.12 -11.67
CA GLY A 305 2.81 5.30 -13.08
C GLY A 305 2.39 6.65 -13.66
N PRO A 306 2.52 6.81 -14.99
CA PRO A 306 2.25 8.08 -15.65
C PRO A 306 0.77 8.47 -15.68
N VAL A 307 -0.15 7.58 -15.32
CA VAL A 307 -1.57 7.92 -15.19
C VAL A 307 -1.84 9.05 -14.18
N LEU A 308 -0.90 9.32 -13.26
CA LEU A 308 -0.95 10.49 -12.38
C LEU A 308 -1.05 11.81 -13.14
N PHE A 309 -0.56 11.90 -14.39
CA PHE A 309 -0.71 13.13 -15.18
C PHE A 309 -2.16 13.44 -15.55
N ILE A 310 -3.05 12.45 -15.58
CA ILE A 310 -4.50 12.69 -15.71
C ILE A 310 -5.03 13.43 -14.47
N LEU A 311 -4.57 13.01 -13.28
CA LEU A 311 -4.94 13.67 -12.02
C LEU A 311 -4.34 15.07 -11.91
N LEU A 312 -3.09 15.26 -12.36
CA LEU A 312 -2.45 16.58 -12.40
C LEU A 312 -3.16 17.52 -13.38
N PHE A 313 -3.63 17.03 -14.52
CA PHE A 313 -4.47 17.82 -15.43
C PHE A 313 -5.77 18.26 -14.74
N ASP A 314 -6.32 17.41 -13.88
CA ASP A 314 -7.61 17.60 -13.21
C ASP A 314 -7.50 18.10 -11.76
N TRP A 315 -6.36 18.71 -11.40
CA TRP A 315 -5.99 18.96 -10.02
C TRP A 315 -6.97 19.85 -9.26
N LYS A 316 -7.56 20.86 -9.92
CA LYS A 316 -8.52 21.79 -9.30
C LYS A 316 -9.71 21.04 -8.74
N ASN A 317 -10.24 20.13 -9.56
CA ASN A 317 -11.41 19.35 -9.18
C ASN A 317 -11.09 18.23 -8.20
N ALA A 318 -9.90 17.64 -8.29
CA ALA A 318 -9.41 16.68 -7.30
C ALA A 318 -9.31 17.35 -5.92
N ARG A 319 -8.72 18.55 -5.87
CA ARG A 319 -8.67 19.39 -4.66
C ARG A 319 -10.07 19.69 -4.14
N ASP A 320 -10.97 20.16 -5.00
CA ASP A 320 -12.34 20.51 -4.58
C ASP A 320 -13.11 19.28 -4.08
N PHE A 321 -12.84 18.09 -4.64
CA PHE A 321 -13.36 16.83 -4.10
C PHE A 321 -12.79 16.52 -2.71
N LEU A 322 -11.47 16.59 -2.52
CA LEU A 322 -10.83 16.35 -1.22
C LEU A 322 -11.26 17.35 -0.14
N LEU A 323 -11.50 18.61 -0.51
CA LEU A 323 -12.04 19.62 0.41
C LEU A 323 -13.47 19.30 0.87
N ARG A 324 -14.27 18.62 0.03
CA ARG A 324 -15.61 18.13 0.40
C ARG A 324 -15.56 16.84 1.21
N GLU A 325 -14.63 15.96 0.87
CA GLU A 325 -14.39 14.67 1.51
C GLU A 325 -13.14 14.72 2.41
N GLN A 326 -13.17 15.59 3.44
CA GLN A 326 -11.98 15.90 4.26
C GLN A 326 -11.36 14.67 4.93
N TRP A 327 -12.13 13.63 5.23
CA TRP A 327 -11.63 12.37 5.75
C TRP A 327 -10.75 11.63 4.73
N LEU A 328 -11.06 11.68 3.43
CA LEU A 328 -10.18 11.15 2.38
C LEU A 328 -8.93 12.01 2.21
N ALA A 329 -9.05 13.34 2.37
CA ALA A 329 -7.90 14.23 2.37
C ALA A 329 -6.94 13.88 3.51
N LEU A 330 -7.47 13.68 4.73
CA LEU A 330 -6.67 13.29 5.89
C LEU A 330 -6.03 11.91 5.69
N PHE A 331 -6.75 10.94 5.12
CA PHE A 331 -6.20 9.63 4.76
C PHE A 331 -5.00 9.75 3.81
N LEU A 332 -5.17 10.54 2.73
CA LEU A 332 -4.12 10.76 1.73
C LEU A 332 -2.91 11.48 2.33
N ILE A 333 -3.13 12.51 3.15
CA ILE A 333 -2.05 13.25 3.83
C ILE A 333 -1.30 12.33 4.81
N ALA A 334 -2.00 11.49 5.56
CA ALA A 334 -1.37 10.53 6.46
C ALA A 334 -0.49 9.53 5.69
N GLY A 335 -0.99 8.98 4.58
CA GLY A 335 -0.22 8.09 3.71
C GLY A 335 0.99 8.79 3.07
N MET A 336 0.82 10.02 2.56
CA MET A 336 1.91 10.86 2.04
C MET A 336 2.99 11.11 3.10
N GLY A 337 2.59 11.62 4.26
CA GLY A 337 3.50 11.94 5.36
C GLY A 337 4.27 10.70 5.81
N PHE A 338 3.57 9.58 5.98
CA PHE A 338 4.20 8.32 6.36
C PHE A 338 5.12 7.78 5.27
N GLY A 339 4.78 7.87 3.99
CA GLY A 339 5.71 7.49 2.93
C GLY A 339 6.97 8.37 2.86
N PHE A 340 6.89 9.63 3.32
CA PHE A 340 8.04 10.53 3.32
C PHE A 340 8.99 10.19 4.47
N VAL A 341 8.48 10.20 5.70
CA VAL A 341 9.29 9.95 6.92
C VAL A 341 9.49 8.46 7.21
N GLY A 342 8.76 7.61 6.49
CA GLY A 342 8.79 6.18 6.63
C GLY A 342 9.74 5.55 5.64
N GLY A 343 10.65 4.72 6.14
CA GLY A 343 11.32 3.67 5.37
C GLY A 343 12.06 4.02 4.10
N THR A 344 12.71 3.00 3.58
CA THR A 344 13.46 3.09 2.33
C THR A 344 12.58 2.79 1.11
N ASP A 345 11.58 1.93 1.27
CA ASP A 345 10.71 1.43 0.19
C ASP A 345 9.58 2.45 -0.07
N THR A 346 9.96 3.66 -0.50
CA THR A 346 9.08 4.83 -0.49
C THR A 346 7.84 4.61 -1.37
N GLU A 347 8.01 4.08 -2.57
CA GLU A 347 6.92 3.78 -3.50
C GLU A 347 5.93 2.75 -2.95
N ARG A 348 6.42 1.71 -2.24
CA ARG A 348 5.59 0.73 -1.53
C ARG A 348 4.69 1.41 -0.50
N LEU A 349 5.27 2.29 0.31
CA LEU A 349 4.54 3.05 1.33
C LEU A 349 3.54 4.03 0.71
N GLN A 350 3.89 4.67 -0.42
CA GLN A 350 2.93 5.51 -1.14
C GLN A 350 1.75 4.73 -1.67
N TYR A 351 2.02 3.50 -2.11
CA TYR A 351 1.00 2.63 -2.66
C TYR A 351 -0.10 2.27 -1.65
N TRP A 352 0.17 2.38 -0.35
CA TRP A 352 -0.85 2.25 0.70
C TRP A 352 -1.98 3.29 0.56
N SER A 353 -1.72 4.43 -0.08
CA SER A 353 -2.70 5.47 -0.39
C SER A 353 -3.55 5.18 -1.64
N MET A 354 -3.37 4.02 -2.29
CA MET A 354 -4.01 3.71 -3.59
C MET A 354 -5.53 3.83 -3.57
N SER A 355 -6.19 3.54 -2.44
CA SER A 355 -7.64 3.63 -2.32
C SER A 355 -8.16 5.05 -2.59
N CYS A 356 -7.45 6.08 -2.11
CA CYS A 356 -7.80 7.47 -2.39
C CYS A 356 -7.34 7.89 -3.80
N VAL A 357 -6.11 7.55 -4.18
CA VAL A 357 -5.54 7.93 -5.49
C VAL A 357 -6.38 7.38 -6.64
N TYR A 358 -6.84 6.12 -6.55
CA TYR A 358 -7.68 5.50 -7.58
C TYR A 358 -9.09 6.08 -7.63
N VAL A 359 -9.66 6.54 -6.50
CA VAL A 359 -10.91 7.31 -6.51
C VAL A 359 -10.73 8.62 -7.26
N LEU A 360 -9.66 9.36 -6.98
CA LEU A 360 -9.36 10.62 -7.67
C LEU A 360 -9.13 10.40 -9.16
N LEU A 361 -8.32 9.40 -9.52
CA LEU A 361 -8.02 9.03 -10.90
C LEU A 361 -9.27 8.57 -11.65
N GLY A 362 -10.11 7.71 -11.06
CA GLY A 362 -11.35 7.24 -11.68
C GLY A 362 -12.33 8.37 -11.98
N ARG A 363 -12.51 9.28 -11.02
CA ARG A 363 -13.34 10.48 -11.23
C ARG A 363 -12.78 11.39 -12.32
N ALA A 364 -11.46 11.54 -12.38
CA ALA A 364 -10.79 12.32 -13.41
C ALA A 364 -10.99 11.71 -14.80
N ILE A 365 -10.83 10.38 -14.94
CA ILE A 365 -11.05 9.65 -16.21
C ILE A 365 -12.50 9.80 -16.68
N GLU A 366 -13.48 9.70 -15.79
CA GLU A 366 -14.89 9.86 -16.15
C GLU A 366 -15.23 11.24 -16.68
N ARG A 367 -14.79 12.29 -15.96
CA ARG A 367 -15.02 13.67 -16.41
C ARG A 367 -14.26 13.96 -17.70
N LEU A 368 -12.99 13.58 -17.77
CA LEU A 368 -12.12 13.89 -18.89
C LEU A 368 -12.27 12.92 -20.06
N ARG A 369 -13.30 12.06 -20.06
CA ARG A 369 -13.55 11.08 -21.12
C ARG A 369 -13.50 11.68 -22.54
N PRO A 370 -14.13 12.84 -22.83
CA PRO A 370 -14.04 13.44 -24.17
C PRO A 370 -12.61 13.84 -24.55
N VAL A 371 -11.86 14.38 -23.58
CA VAL A 371 -10.45 14.75 -23.75
C VAL A 371 -9.59 13.51 -23.99
N LEU A 372 -9.84 12.44 -23.24
CA LEU A 372 -9.11 11.17 -23.32
C LEU A 372 -9.54 10.29 -24.50
N ALA A 373 -10.61 10.61 -25.23
CA ALA A 373 -11.15 9.77 -26.32
C ALA A 373 -10.21 9.60 -27.55
N SER A 374 -9.01 10.17 -27.54
CA SER A 374 -8.02 9.93 -28.59
C SER A 374 -7.34 8.58 -28.38
N TRP A 375 -7.52 7.67 -29.35
CA TRP A 375 -6.83 6.37 -29.34
C TRP A 375 -5.31 6.48 -29.24
N ALA A 376 -4.71 7.48 -29.88
CA ALA A 376 -3.28 7.69 -29.83
C ALA A 376 -2.81 8.16 -28.43
N LEU A 377 -3.57 9.04 -27.76
CA LEU A 377 -3.29 9.42 -26.37
C LEU A 377 -3.47 8.24 -25.40
N ILE A 378 -4.55 7.47 -25.55
CA ILE A 378 -4.78 6.26 -24.75
C ILE A 378 -3.66 5.25 -24.97
N GLY A 379 -3.26 5.01 -26.22
CA GLY A 379 -2.15 4.13 -26.56
C GLY A 379 -0.84 4.58 -25.94
N PHE A 380 -0.53 5.88 -26.01
CA PHE A 380 0.67 6.45 -25.39
C PHE A 380 0.67 6.27 -23.86
N LEU A 381 -0.45 6.59 -23.20
CA LEU A 381 -0.64 6.35 -21.76
C LEU A 381 -0.51 4.88 -21.37
N ALA A 382 -1.13 3.99 -22.16
CA ALA A 382 -1.10 2.55 -21.92
C ALA A 382 0.32 1.98 -22.04
N ILE A 383 1.07 2.38 -23.07
CA ILE A 383 2.48 2.01 -23.23
C ILE A 383 3.29 2.52 -22.03
N GLY A 384 3.15 3.80 -21.67
CA GLY A 384 3.84 4.36 -20.51
C GLY A 384 3.53 3.61 -19.21
N GLN A 385 2.27 3.20 -19.01
CA GLN A 385 1.88 2.41 -17.84
C GLN A 385 2.43 0.98 -17.88
N ILE A 386 2.45 0.32 -19.04
CA ILE A 386 3.04 -1.02 -19.21
C ILE A 386 4.53 -1.00 -18.83
N LEU A 387 5.25 0.02 -19.29
CA LEU A 387 6.66 0.23 -19.00
C LEU A 387 6.89 0.49 -17.50
N SER A 388 6.17 1.47 -16.95
CA SER A 388 6.26 1.90 -15.55
C SER A 388 5.93 0.78 -14.56
N SER A 389 4.80 0.07 -14.76
CA SER A 389 4.40 -1.06 -13.91
C SER A 389 5.16 -2.35 -14.22
N ARG A 390 6.13 -2.32 -15.15
CA ARG A 390 6.95 -3.46 -15.58
C ARG A 390 6.13 -4.72 -15.91
N ILE A 391 4.98 -4.58 -16.57
CA ILE A 391 4.01 -5.69 -16.71
C ILE A 391 4.61 -6.91 -17.42
N LEU A 392 5.52 -6.67 -18.36
CA LEU A 392 6.12 -7.69 -19.21
C LEU A 392 7.38 -8.35 -18.59
N TRP A 393 7.86 -7.85 -17.45
CA TRP A 393 9.11 -8.30 -16.84
C TRP A 393 8.90 -8.92 -15.47
N THR A 394 9.86 -9.71 -15.03
CA THR A 394 9.89 -10.23 -13.66
C THR A 394 10.58 -9.24 -12.73
N THR A 395 10.30 -9.33 -11.44
CA THR A 395 11.11 -8.70 -10.41
C THR A 395 12.45 -9.43 -10.34
N PRO A 396 13.60 -8.75 -10.48
CA PRO A 396 14.92 -9.38 -10.43
C PRO A 396 15.24 -9.88 -9.01
N ASP A 397 16.21 -10.79 -8.92
CA ASP A 397 16.73 -11.29 -7.65
C ASP A 397 17.74 -10.31 -7.02
N TYR A 398 18.11 -10.52 -5.75
CA TYR A 398 19.16 -9.75 -5.07
C TYR A 398 20.02 -10.64 -4.14
N PRO A 399 21.34 -10.36 -4.03
CA PRO A 399 22.12 -9.46 -4.87
C PRO A 399 22.28 -10.04 -6.28
N THR A 400 22.48 -9.18 -7.27
CA THR A 400 22.76 -9.60 -8.65
C THR A 400 23.93 -8.81 -9.21
N ASN A 401 24.73 -9.47 -10.06
CA ASN A 401 25.84 -8.83 -10.79
C ASN A 401 25.38 -8.27 -12.14
N PHE A 402 24.08 -7.99 -12.29
CA PHE A 402 23.58 -7.41 -13.53
C PHE A 402 24.08 -5.96 -13.68
N PRO A 403 24.42 -5.53 -14.90
CA PRO A 403 24.77 -4.15 -15.14
C PRO A 403 23.57 -3.25 -14.87
N HIS A 404 23.84 -2.03 -14.40
CA HIS A 404 22.83 -0.98 -14.35
C HIS A 404 22.34 -0.68 -15.77
N THR A 405 21.05 -0.90 -16.03
CA THR A 405 20.47 -0.67 -17.35
C THR A 405 20.08 0.79 -17.58
N PHE A 406 19.70 1.13 -18.82
CA PHE A 406 19.06 2.41 -19.11
C PHE A 406 17.56 2.28 -18.74
N PRO A 407 17.00 3.18 -17.90
CA PRO A 407 15.57 3.18 -17.62
C PRO A 407 14.80 3.61 -18.88
N LEU A 408 13.55 3.16 -19.00
CA LEU A 408 12.57 3.77 -19.90
C LEU A 408 11.28 3.96 -19.09
N LEU A 409 11.17 5.11 -18.42
CA LEU A 409 10.32 5.38 -17.26
C LEU A 409 10.69 4.54 -16.03
N GLN A 410 10.92 3.25 -16.20
CA GLN A 410 11.43 2.34 -15.17
C GLN A 410 12.50 1.44 -15.80
N GLN A 411 13.34 0.77 -15.00
CA GLN A 411 14.35 -0.16 -15.52
C GLN A 411 13.72 -1.13 -16.52
N PHE A 412 14.40 -1.39 -17.64
CA PHE A 412 13.89 -2.22 -18.72
C PHE A 412 14.49 -3.63 -18.65
N GLY A 413 13.66 -4.67 -18.74
CA GLY A 413 14.12 -6.05 -18.71
C GLY A 413 14.08 -6.72 -17.33
N SER A 414 14.23 -8.05 -17.31
CA SER A 414 14.28 -8.88 -16.10
C SER A 414 15.68 -8.98 -15.47
N ASN A 415 16.74 -8.70 -16.24
CA ASN A 415 18.14 -8.83 -15.84
C ASN A 415 18.69 -7.45 -15.45
N VAL A 416 18.13 -6.87 -14.40
CA VAL A 416 18.48 -5.54 -13.87
C VAL A 416 18.76 -5.64 -12.38
N GLN A 417 19.42 -4.66 -11.79
CA GLN A 417 19.60 -4.66 -10.33
C GLN A 417 18.27 -4.38 -9.64
N LEU A 418 17.93 -5.18 -8.61
CA LEU A 418 16.68 -5.00 -7.86
C LEU A 418 16.58 -3.63 -7.22
N LEU A 419 17.67 -3.11 -6.66
CA LEU A 419 17.67 -1.82 -5.97
C LEU A 419 17.42 -0.64 -6.92
N ASP A 420 17.73 -0.77 -8.20
CA ASP A 420 17.42 0.24 -9.23
C ASP A 420 15.92 0.30 -9.57
N LEU A 421 15.08 -0.57 -8.99
CA LEU A 421 13.62 -0.43 -9.07
C LEU A 421 13.05 0.50 -8.01
N PHE A 422 13.83 0.85 -6.99
CA PHE A 422 13.40 1.61 -5.82
C PHE A 422 13.99 3.01 -5.85
N SER A 423 13.14 4.01 -5.66
CA SER A 423 13.53 5.43 -5.73
C SER A 423 14.64 5.82 -4.74
N PHE A 424 14.65 5.17 -3.57
CA PHE A 424 15.59 5.49 -2.50
C PHE A 424 16.95 4.78 -2.66
N HIS A 425 16.94 3.54 -3.13
CA HIS A 425 18.12 2.66 -3.17
C HIS A 425 18.83 2.64 -4.53
N GLY A 426 18.14 3.05 -5.60
CA GLY A 426 18.66 2.97 -6.95
C GLY A 426 19.88 3.87 -7.18
N TYR A 427 20.68 3.49 -8.18
CA TYR A 427 21.84 4.29 -8.58
C TYR A 427 21.42 5.70 -9.04
N ARG A 428 21.85 6.73 -8.31
CA ARG A 428 21.31 8.11 -8.41
C ARG A 428 21.23 8.72 -9.81
N PRO A 429 22.22 8.53 -10.71
CA PRO A 429 22.10 9.02 -12.08
C PRO A 429 20.93 8.38 -12.86
N LYS A 430 20.62 7.11 -12.60
CA LYS A 430 19.53 6.39 -13.27
C LYS A 430 18.16 6.77 -12.71
N GLU A 431 18.06 6.94 -11.39
CA GLU A 431 16.83 7.45 -10.77
C GLU A 431 16.50 8.87 -11.27
N SER A 432 17.52 9.73 -11.34
CA SER A 432 17.38 11.09 -11.89
C SER A 432 16.91 11.07 -13.35
N LEU A 433 17.52 10.20 -14.17
CA LEU A 433 17.12 10.03 -15.57
C LEU A 433 15.69 9.51 -15.71
N SER A 434 15.32 8.48 -14.94
CA SER A 434 13.96 7.93 -14.91
C SER A 434 12.93 9.00 -14.52
N LEU A 435 13.22 9.84 -13.52
CA LEU A 435 12.37 10.97 -13.17
C LEU A 435 12.24 11.98 -14.31
N VAL A 436 13.34 12.33 -14.99
CA VAL A 436 13.32 13.23 -16.16
C VAL A 436 12.44 12.64 -17.28
N GLU A 437 12.53 11.33 -17.53
CA GLU A 437 11.68 10.65 -18.51
C GLU A 437 10.19 10.75 -18.14
N TYR A 438 9.83 10.55 -16.87
CA TYR A 438 8.45 10.78 -16.41
C TYR A 438 8.01 12.23 -16.63
N LEU A 439 8.86 13.22 -16.33
CA LEU A 439 8.54 14.63 -16.51
C LEU A 439 8.33 14.99 -17.98
N ILE A 440 9.18 14.50 -18.88
CA ILE A 440 9.03 14.68 -20.34
C ILE A 440 7.74 14.01 -20.81
N PHE A 441 7.50 12.76 -20.42
CA PHE A 441 6.27 12.03 -20.75
C PHE A 441 5.03 12.80 -20.29
N GLY A 442 5.07 13.31 -19.06
CA GLY A 442 4.01 14.13 -18.48
C GLY A 442 3.76 15.42 -19.21
N ALA A 443 4.81 16.15 -19.58
CA ALA A 443 4.69 17.37 -20.37
C ALA A 443 3.98 17.11 -21.71
N ILE A 444 4.31 16.01 -22.38
CA ILE A 444 3.66 15.59 -23.63
C ILE A 444 2.17 15.29 -23.40
N VAL A 445 1.83 14.49 -22.38
CA VAL A 445 0.44 14.15 -22.03
C VAL A 445 -0.37 15.40 -21.69
N LEU A 446 0.15 16.27 -20.82
CA LEU A 446 -0.53 17.49 -20.39
C LEU A 446 -0.73 18.47 -21.55
N TYR A 447 0.27 18.63 -22.41
CA TYR A 447 0.16 19.44 -23.62
C TYR A 447 -0.92 18.90 -24.56
N TRP A 448 -0.93 17.59 -24.80
CA TRP A 448 -1.93 16.95 -25.66
C TRP A 448 -3.35 17.12 -25.10
N MET A 449 -3.54 16.82 -23.81
CA MET A 449 -4.83 16.98 -23.14
C MET A 449 -5.30 18.44 -23.19
N SER A 450 -4.41 19.41 -22.96
CA SER A 450 -4.72 20.84 -23.06
C SER A 450 -5.19 21.24 -24.46
N ARG A 451 -4.49 20.80 -25.50
CA ARG A 451 -4.87 21.07 -26.90
C ARG A 451 -6.23 20.46 -27.25
N ARG A 452 -6.55 19.27 -26.74
CA ARG A 452 -7.85 18.62 -26.96
C ARG A 452 -8.97 19.31 -26.18
N ALA A 453 -8.74 19.66 -24.92
CA ALA A 453 -9.72 20.40 -24.12
C ALA A 453 -10.13 21.71 -24.82
N LYS A 454 -9.16 22.50 -25.32
CA LYS A 454 -9.41 23.73 -26.07
C LYS A 454 -10.21 23.54 -27.37
N ARG A 455 -10.11 22.36 -28.01
CA ARG A 455 -10.88 22.05 -29.23
C ARG A 455 -12.32 21.64 -28.93
N LEU A 456 -12.54 20.99 -27.79
CA LEU A 456 -13.85 20.50 -27.37
C LEU A 456 -14.70 21.61 -26.74
N ASP A 457 -14.05 22.61 -26.14
CA ASP A 457 -14.72 23.78 -25.58
C ASP A 457 -13.94 25.07 -25.95
N PRO A 458 -14.13 25.59 -27.18
CA PRO A 458 -13.44 26.80 -27.62
C PRO A 458 -13.91 28.07 -26.87
N LEU A 459 -15.09 28.02 -26.24
CA LEU A 459 -15.70 29.16 -25.53
C LEU A 459 -15.29 29.24 -24.04
N SER A 460 -14.79 28.16 -23.42
CA SER A 460 -14.35 28.15 -22.01
C SER A 460 -12.96 28.75 -21.77
N THR A 461 -12.46 29.65 -22.61
CA THR A 461 -11.08 30.16 -22.57
C THR A 461 -10.70 30.95 -21.31
N THR A 462 -11.61 31.10 -20.32
CA THR A 462 -11.38 31.98 -19.17
C THR A 462 -10.87 31.32 -17.89
N THR A 463 -10.82 29.98 -17.72
CA THR A 463 -10.46 29.42 -16.37
C THR A 463 -9.82 28.01 -16.33
N LEU A 464 -8.91 27.65 -17.25
CA LEU A 464 -8.15 26.38 -17.13
C LEU A 464 -6.98 26.44 -16.14
#